data_AF-A0A938H8T2-F1
#
_entry.id   AF-A0A938H8T2-F1
#
_cell.length_a   1.000
_cell.length_b   1.000
_cell.length_c   1.000
_cell.angle_alpha   90.00
_cell.angle_beta   90.00
_cell.angle_gamma   90.00
#
_symmetry.space_group_name_H-M   'P 1'
#
loop_
_entity.id
_entity.type
_entity.pdbx_description
1 polymer ?
#
loop_
_entity_poly.entity_id
_entity_poly.type
_entity_poly.pdbx_seq_one_letter_code
_entity_poly.pdbx_strand_id
1 'polypeptide(L)'
;AASAQPYTVLLRWWAEQNAFGRHLWPGNHANRVADKSRTPWAAEEMLQQVKLTRADSGASGNIHFSAIAFLDDRDSVATRLRREAYAGTALVPASPWLTAPAVGATRVEVRRAGLREVVARLRAVDGERPQWWMVQMREAGGMWRSQLLHGSATEVRLATPADRLVVRPVDRRGIEGPAVAMRVSAP
;
A
#
# COMPACT_ATOMS: atom_id res chain seq x y z
N ALA A 1 3.33 -38.26 -5.26
CA ALA A 1 3.14 -36.93 -4.63
C ALA A 1 4.09 -35.96 -5.31
N ALA A 2 3.64 -34.76 -5.68
CA ALA A 2 4.56 -33.73 -6.19
C ALA A 2 5.55 -33.37 -5.07
N SER A 3 6.84 -33.26 -5.40
CA SER A 3 7.88 -32.83 -4.47
C SER A 3 7.59 -31.42 -3.98
N ALA A 4 7.83 -31.14 -2.70
CA ALA A 4 7.75 -29.78 -2.16
C ALA A 4 8.70 -28.86 -2.95
N GLN A 5 8.17 -27.79 -3.53
CA GLN A 5 8.97 -26.82 -4.28
C GLN A 5 9.35 -25.68 -3.34
N PRO A 6 10.65 -25.36 -3.18
CA PRO A 6 11.08 -24.27 -2.32
C PRO A 6 10.56 -22.92 -2.83
N TYR A 7 9.93 -22.14 -1.94
CA TYR A 7 9.32 -20.85 -2.28
C TYR A 7 10.29 -19.91 -3.01
N THR A 8 11.53 -19.80 -2.52
CA THR A 8 12.56 -18.91 -3.07
C THR A 8 13.06 -19.34 -4.45
N VAL A 9 13.19 -20.65 -4.69
CA VAL A 9 13.63 -21.18 -5.98
C VAL A 9 12.61 -20.85 -7.06
N LEU A 10 11.32 -21.03 -6.75
CA LEU A 10 10.27 -20.68 -7.68
C LEU A 10 10.15 -19.17 -7.87
N LEU A 11 10.19 -18.38 -6.80
CA LEU A 11 10.16 -16.91 -6.86
C LEU A 11 11.21 -16.36 -7.83
N ARG A 12 12.46 -16.80 -7.64
CA ARG A 12 13.57 -16.43 -8.51
C ARG A 12 13.33 -16.87 -9.95
N TRP A 13 12.89 -18.10 -10.16
CA TRP A 13 12.61 -18.61 -11.50
C TRP A 13 11.55 -17.76 -12.22
N TRP A 14 10.44 -17.41 -11.54
CA TRP A 14 9.41 -16.54 -12.11
C TRP A 14 9.93 -15.13 -12.42
N ALA A 15 10.80 -14.57 -11.56
CA ALA A 15 11.45 -13.29 -11.82
C ALA A 15 12.32 -13.35 -13.08
N GLU A 16 13.08 -14.43 -13.27
CA GLU A 16 13.90 -14.66 -14.47
C GLU A 16 13.05 -14.82 -15.75
N GLN A 17 11.81 -15.31 -15.63
CA GLN A 17 10.88 -15.42 -16.77
C GLN A 17 10.18 -14.10 -17.12
N ASN A 18 10.31 -13.04 -16.32
CA ASN A 18 9.58 -11.79 -16.51
C ASN A 18 10.24 -10.86 -17.55
N ALA A 19 10.35 -11.33 -18.79
CA ALA A 19 11.02 -10.62 -19.89
C ALA A 19 10.42 -9.22 -20.19
N PHE A 20 9.16 -8.99 -19.83
CA PHE A 20 8.47 -7.72 -20.05
C PHE A 20 8.46 -6.80 -18.83
N GLY A 21 9.11 -7.18 -17.72
CA GLY A 21 9.17 -6.36 -16.50
C GLY A 21 7.78 -5.99 -15.97
N ARG A 22 6.84 -6.95 -15.96
CA ARG A 22 5.49 -6.75 -15.41
C ARG A 22 5.50 -6.98 -13.90
N HIS A 23 4.38 -6.68 -13.23
CA HIS A 23 4.24 -7.02 -11.82
C HIS A 23 4.32 -8.53 -11.63
N LEU A 24 5.19 -8.97 -10.71
CA LEU A 24 5.28 -10.35 -10.27
C LEU A 24 4.81 -10.43 -8.82
N TRP A 25 3.65 -11.05 -8.60
CA TRP A 25 3.05 -11.26 -7.28
C TRP A 25 2.76 -12.75 -7.06
N PRO A 26 3.63 -13.48 -6.34
CA PRO A 26 3.37 -14.88 -6.02
C PRO A 26 2.05 -15.06 -5.26
N GLY A 27 1.35 -16.15 -5.58
CA GLY A 27 0.17 -16.61 -4.85
C GLY A 27 0.58 -17.34 -3.56
N ASN A 28 0.35 -16.73 -2.41
CA ASN A 28 0.58 -17.32 -1.10
C ASN A 28 -0.67 -18.08 -0.63
N HIS A 29 -0.52 -19.35 -0.27
CA HIS A 29 -1.65 -20.20 0.12
C HIS A 29 -2.02 -20.01 1.61
N ALA A 30 -2.44 -18.81 1.99
CA ALA A 30 -2.86 -18.43 3.35
C ALA A 30 -3.93 -19.36 3.96
N ASN A 31 -4.78 -20.00 3.15
CA ASN A 31 -5.79 -20.94 3.66
C ASN A 31 -5.19 -22.19 4.35
N ARG A 32 -3.91 -22.51 4.15
CA ARG A 32 -3.18 -23.56 4.87
C ARG A 32 -2.89 -23.21 6.33
N VAL A 33 -2.98 -21.93 6.71
CA VAL A 33 -2.70 -21.47 8.08
C VAL A 33 -3.78 -22.00 9.02
N ALA A 34 -3.33 -22.75 10.04
CA ALA A 34 -4.18 -23.43 11.03
C ALA A 34 -5.41 -24.11 10.40
N ASP A 35 -5.24 -24.72 9.23
CA ASP A 35 -6.29 -25.50 8.61
C ASP A 35 -6.49 -26.84 9.33
N LYS A 36 -7.53 -27.59 8.94
CA LYS A 36 -7.83 -28.90 9.53
C LYS A 36 -7.02 -30.04 8.89
N SER A 37 -5.97 -29.74 8.12
CA SER A 37 -5.14 -30.77 7.50
C SER A 37 -4.24 -31.45 8.53
N ARG A 38 -3.59 -32.55 8.12
CA ARG A 38 -2.61 -33.25 8.97
C ARG A 38 -1.35 -32.43 9.25
N THR A 39 -1.09 -31.40 8.45
CA THR A 39 0.14 -30.60 8.46
C THR A 39 -0.24 -29.14 8.17
N PRO A 40 -0.96 -28.47 9.08
CA PRO A 40 -1.30 -27.06 8.92
C PRO A 40 -0.03 -26.21 8.97
N TRP A 41 -0.06 -25.06 8.30
CA TRP A 41 0.99 -24.07 8.44
C TRP A 41 0.74 -23.19 9.67
N ALA A 42 1.82 -22.75 10.31
CA ALA A 42 1.76 -21.65 11.25
C ALA A 42 1.66 -20.32 10.48
N ALA A 43 1.11 -19.28 11.11
CA ALA A 43 1.06 -17.92 10.54
C ALA A 43 2.45 -17.39 10.17
N GLU A 44 3.50 -17.86 10.86
CA GLU A 44 4.91 -17.54 10.56
C GLU A 44 5.28 -17.81 9.10
N GLU A 45 4.72 -18.85 8.48
CA GLU A 45 4.99 -19.16 7.08
C GLU A 45 4.59 -18.00 6.15
N MET A 46 3.46 -17.34 6.41
CA MET A 46 3.03 -16.17 5.62
C MET A 46 3.96 -14.98 5.82
N LEU A 47 4.43 -14.76 7.04
CA LEU A 47 5.36 -13.68 7.35
C LEU A 47 6.70 -13.90 6.65
N GLN A 48 7.23 -15.13 6.71
CA GLN A 48 8.47 -15.49 6.04
C GLN A 48 8.35 -15.40 4.52
N GLN A 49 7.27 -15.89 3.92
CA GLN A 49 7.07 -15.77 2.47
C GLN A 49 7.00 -14.30 2.03
N VAL A 50 6.28 -13.44 2.75
CA VAL A 50 6.25 -11.98 2.46
C VAL A 50 7.65 -11.36 2.61
N LYS A 51 8.41 -11.74 3.63
CA LYS A 51 9.79 -11.28 3.83
C LYS A 51 10.69 -11.71 2.67
N LEU A 52 10.57 -12.96 2.22
CA LEU A 52 11.33 -13.48 1.08
C LEU A 52 10.95 -12.79 -0.23
N THR A 53 9.66 -12.51 -0.45
CA THR A 53 9.21 -11.71 -1.60
C THR A 53 9.85 -10.33 -1.62
N ARG A 54 9.91 -9.64 -0.47
CA ARG A 54 10.51 -8.30 -0.37
C ARG A 54 12.02 -8.27 -0.58
N ALA A 55 12.69 -9.37 -0.28
CA ALA A 55 14.13 -9.50 -0.49
C ALA A 55 14.50 -9.70 -1.97
N ASP A 56 13.54 -10.09 -2.81
CA ASP A 56 13.72 -10.29 -4.25
C ASP A 56 13.34 -9.02 -5.02
N SER A 57 14.29 -8.45 -5.76
CA SER A 57 14.05 -7.24 -6.55
C SER A 57 13.13 -7.46 -7.77
N GLY A 58 12.91 -8.71 -8.17
CA GLY A 58 12.06 -9.08 -9.29
C GLY A 58 10.58 -9.21 -8.93
N ALA A 59 10.22 -9.19 -7.65
CA ALA A 59 8.84 -9.25 -7.17
C ALA A 59 8.47 -8.01 -6.37
N SER A 60 7.20 -7.59 -6.47
CA SER A 60 6.75 -6.32 -5.88
C SER A 60 5.57 -6.45 -4.92
N GLY A 61 5.12 -7.68 -4.63
CA GLY A 61 3.93 -7.91 -3.80
C GLY A 61 3.52 -9.37 -3.72
N ASN A 62 2.37 -9.61 -3.08
CA ASN A 62 1.85 -10.92 -2.74
C ASN A 62 0.34 -10.97 -3.02
N ILE A 63 -0.16 -12.11 -3.49
CA ILE A 63 -1.60 -12.38 -3.57
C ILE A 63 -1.91 -13.50 -2.58
N HIS A 64 -2.77 -13.24 -1.60
CA HIS A 64 -3.08 -14.24 -0.58
C HIS A 64 -4.37 -15.01 -0.90
N PHE A 65 -4.26 -16.34 -0.97
CA PHE A 65 -5.40 -17.23 -1.17
C PHE A 65 -5.68 -18.10 0.06
N SER A 66 -6.86 -18.07 0.67
CA SER A 66 -8.01 -17.21 0.39
C SER A 66 -8.26 -16.26 1.55
N ALA A 67 -9.17 -15.29 1.34
CA ALA A 67 -9.49 -14.26 2.33
C ALA A 67 -9.94 -14.81 3.69
N ILE A 68 -10.50 -16.02 3.72
CA ILE A 68 -11.09 -16.62 4.94
C ILE A 68 -10.06 -16.78 6.07
N ALA A 69 -8.79 -17.07 5.75
CA ALA A 69 -7.74 -17.18 6.78
C ALA A 69 -7.53 -15.86 7.54
N PHE A 70 -7.76 -14.73 6.88
CA PHE A 70 -7.65 -13.40 7.49
C PHE A 70 -8.94 -12.96 8.17
N LEU A 71 -10.10 -13.31 7.60
CA LEU A 71 -11.41 -13.02 8.22
C LEU A 71 -11.56 -13.74 9.56
N ASP A 72 -11.09 -14.99 9.63
CA ASP A 72 -11.07 -15.80 10.85
C ASP A 72 -9.86 -15.46 11.75
N ASP A 73 -8.94 -14.60 11.30
CA ASP A 73 -7.63 -14.32 11.91
C ASP A 73 -6.91 -15.58 12.43
N ARG A 74 -6.84 -16.63 11.60
CA ARG A 74 -6.32 -17.94 11.98
C ARG A 74 -4.87 -17.83 12.44
N ASP A 75 -4.57 -18.37 13.62
CA ASP A 75 -3.25 -18.25 14.24
C ASP A 75 -2.74 -16.78 14.28
N SER A 76 -3.70 -15.83 14.44
CA SER A 76 -3.47 -14.38 14.41
C SER A 76 -2.79 -13.87 13.13
N VAL A 77 -2.92 -14.56 11.99
CA VAL A 77 -2.18 -14.22 10.76
C VAL A 77 -2.49 -12.82 10.24
N ALA A 78 -3.74 -12.35 10.29
CA ALA A 78 -4.09 -10.99 9.88
C ALA A 78 -3.53 -9.96 10.86
N THR A 79 -3.66 -10.22 12.17
CA THR A 79 -3.11 -9.34 13.21
C THR A 79 -1.59 -9.20 13.11
N ARG A 80 -0.88 -10.31 12.88
CA ARG A 80 0.57 -10.35 12.75
C ARG A 80 1.05 -9.70 11.46
N LEU A 81 0.42 -10.01 10.32
CA LEU A 81 0.73 -9.34 9.05
C LEU A 81 0.53 -7.83 9.17
N ARG A 82 -0.58 -7.35 9.77
CA ARG A 82 -0.82 -5.92 9.99
C ARG A 82 0.25 -5.27 10.86
N ARG A 83 0.77 -5.97 11.87
CA ARG A 83 1.78 -5.42 12.79
C ARG A 83 3.20 -5.44 12.20
N GLU A 84 3.55 -6.52 11.50
CA GLU A 84 4.95 -6.84 11.19
C GLU A 84 5.28 -6.62 9.71
N ALA A 85 4.41 -7.08 8.81
CA ALA A 85 4.67 -6.99 7.37
C ALA A 85 4.01 -5.75 6.74
N TYR A 86 2.73 -5.50 7.01
CA TYR A 86 1.89 -4.49 6.37
C TYR A 86 1.53 -3.34 7.33
N ALA A 87 2.48 -2.92 8.17
CA ALA A 87 2.28 -1.87 9.17
C ALA A 87 2.03 -0.48 8.57
N GLY A 88 2.56 -0.22 7.38
CA GLY A 88 2.40 1.04 6.67
C GLY A 88 1.43 0.92 5.50
N THR A 89 0.63 1.97 5.29
CA THR A 89 -0.10 2.17 4.05
C THR A 89 0.87 2.22 2.87
N ALA A 90 0.62 1.40 1.85
CA ALA A 90 1.40 1.37 0.61
C ALA A 90 0.50 1.60 -0.60
N LEU A 91 1.05 2.21 -1.65
CA LEU A 91 0.41 2.23 -2.97
C LEU A 91 0.57 0.88 -3.65
N VAL A 92 -0.37 0.55 -4.53
CA VAL A 92 -0.11 -0.47 -5.55
C VAL A 92 1.02 0.05 -6.44
N PRO A 93 2.06 -0.75 -6.72
CA PRO A 93 3.17 -0.32 -7.57
C PRO A 93 2.70 0.19 -8.95
N ALA A 94 3.37 1.22 -9.44
CA ALA A 94 3.12 1.79 -10.76
C ALA A 94 3.20 0.72 -11.86
N SER A 95 2.24 0.77 -12.79
CA SER A 95 2.20 -0.08 -13.99
C SER A 95 2.53 0.76 -15.23
N PRO A 96 3.79 1.22 -15.41
CA PRO A 96 4.15 2.22 -16.43
C PRO A 96 3.98 1.72 -17.87
N TRP A 97 3.85 0.41 -18.08
CA TRP A 97 3.57 -0.18 -19.39
C TRP A 97 2.12 0.02 -19.86
N LEU A 98 1.24 0.55 -19.02
CA LEU A 98 -0.14 0.89 -19.40
C LEU A 98 -0.22 2.37 -19.81
N THR A 99 -0.33 2.61 -21.12
CA THR A 99 -0.48 3.96 -21.68
C THR A 99 -1.80 4.60 -21.26
N ALA A 100 -1.73 5.84 -20.76
CA ALA A 100 -2.87 6.72 -20.54
C ALA A 100 -2.37 8.12 -20.12
N PRO A 101 -3.22 9.15 -20.17
CA PRO A 101 -2.86 10.52 -19.79
C PRO A 101 -2.30 10.61 -18.37
N ALA A 102 -1.44 11.61 -18.12
CA ALA A 102 -0.98 11.88 -16.77
C ALA A 102 -2.14 12.34 -15.88
N VAL A 103 -2.14 11.93 -14.61
CA VAL A 103 -3.03 12.53 -13.62
C VAL A 103 -2.58 13.97 -13.39
N GLY A 104 -3.52 14.91 -13.53
CA GLY A 104 -3.15 16.32 -13.62
C GLY A 104 -2.99 17.00 -12.27
N ALA A 105 -2.76 18.31 -12.33
CA ALA A 105 -2.39 19.12 -11.18
C ALA A 105 -3.47 19.08 -10.07
N THR A 106 -3.00 19.15 -8.83
CA THR A 106 -3.86 19.16 -7.65
C THR A 106 -3.84 20.54 -7.01
N ARG A 107 -5.01 20.98 -6.54
CA ARG A 107 -5.14 22.12 -5.64
C ARG A 107 -5.49 21.61 -4.26
N VAL A 108 -4.72 22.07 -3.27
CA VAL A 108 -4.97 21.78 -1.86
C VAL A 108 -5.17 23.11 -1.14
N GLU A 109 -6.28 23.22 -0.42
CA GLU A 109 -6.61 24.38 0.40
C GLU A 109 -6.74 23.94 1.85
N VAL A 110 -5.93 24.54 2.72
CA VAL A 110 -5.87 24.17 4.13
C VAL A 110 -6.60 25.21 4.97
N ARG A 111 -7.54 24.76 5.81
CA ARG A 111 -8.28 25.61 6.75
C ARG A 111 -8.24 25.01 8.14
N ARG A 112 -8.07 25.85 9.17
CA ARG A 112 -8.25 25.43 10.57
C ARG A 112 -9.74 25.16 10.84
N ALA A 113 -10.02 24.01 11.46
CA ALA A 113 -11.37 23.60 11.87
C ALA A 113 -11.55 23.54 13.39
N GLY A 114 -10.46 23.51 14.16
CA GLY A 114 -10.47 23.58 15.62
C GLY A 114 -9.06 23.84 16.19
N LEU A 115 -8.92 23.83 17.52
CA LEU A 115 -7.65 24.07 18.23
C LEU A 115 -6.54 23.10 17.81
N ARG A 116 -6.91 21.84 17.50
CA ARG A 116 -5.97 20.82 17.04
C ARG A 116 -6.40 20.09 15.77
N GLU A 117 -7.26 20.73 14.98
CA GLU A 117 -7.83 20.13 13.78
C GLU A 117 -7.66 21.05 12.58
N VAL A 118 -7.13 20.47 11.52
CA VAL A 118 -6.98 21.10 10.22
C VAL A 118 -7.77 20.27 9.20
N VAL A 119 -8.42 20.96 8.27
CA VAL A 119 -9.09 20.35 7.13
C VAL A 119 -8.37 20.79 5.88
N ALA A 120 -7.94 19.84 5.06
CA ALA A 120 -7.42 20.12 3.73
C ALA A 120 -8.46 19.72 2.69
N ARG A 121 -8.92 20.70 1.90
CA ARG A 121 -9.78 20.48 0.73
C ARG A 121 -8.92 20.07 -0.46
N LEU A 122 -9.34 19.02 -1.15
CA LEU A 122 -8.64 18.39 -2.25
C LEU A 122 -9.44 18.59 -3.54
N ARG A 123 -8.77 19.07 -4.59
CA ARG A 123 -9.39 19.24 -5.91
C ARG A 123 -8.40 18.88 -7.01
N ALA A 124 -8.78 17.97 -7.89
CA ALA A 124 -8.11 17.80 -9.18
C ALA A 124 -8.47 19.00 -10.07
N VAL A 125 -7.47 19.66 -10.65
CA VAL A 125 -7.64 20.87 -11.47
C VAL A 125 -7.67 20.50 -12.95
N ASP A 126 -6.65 19.77 -13.39
CA ASP A 126 -6.47 19.37 -14.79
C ASP A 126 -6.33 17.84 -14.88
N GLY A 127 -6.44 17.31 -16.10
CA GLY A 127 -6.19 15.90 -16.41
C GLY A 127 -7.27 14.94 -15.91
N GLU A 128 -6.93 13.64 -15.90
CA GLU A 128 -7.84 12.61 -15.38
C GLU A 128 -8.05 12.77 -13.87
N ARG A 129 -9.25 12.40 -13.41
CA ARG A 129 -9.51 12.33 -11.97
C ARG A 129 -8.60 11.26 -11.36
N PRO A 130 -7.93 11.55 -10.22
CA PRO A 130 -7.13 10.54 -9.55
C PRO A 130 -8.02 9.36 -9.11
N GLN A 131 -7.42 8.18 -9.06
CA GLN A 131 -8.00 7.02 -8.39
C GLN A 131 -7.79 7.11 -6.88
N TRP A 132 -6.64 7.65 -6.46
CA TRP A 132 -6.30 7.84 -5.06
C TRP A 132 -5.65 9.20 -4.79
N TRP A 133 -5.80 9.68 -3.57
CA TRP A 133 -4.98 10.72 -2.98
C TRP A 133 -4.02 10.06 -1.99
N MET A 134 -2.71 10.12 -2.26
CA MET A 134 -1.70 9.80 -1.26
C MET A 134 -1.46 11.06 -0.43
N VAL A 135 -1.92 11.02 0.82
CA VAL A 135 -1.80 12.13 1.78
C VAL A 135 -0.75 11.75 2.80
N GLN A 136 0.34 12.50 2.83
CA GLN A 136 1.43 12.32 3.78
C GLN A 136 1.52 13.53 4.71
N MET A 137 1.63 13.24 5.99
CA MET A 137 1.67 14.24 7.05
C MET A 137 2.93 14.02 7.88
N ARG A 138 3.65 15.10 8.17
CA ARG A 138 4.75 15.08 9.12
C ARG A 138 4.28 15.57 10.47
N GLU A 139 4.30 14.70 11.46
CA GLU A 139 3.97 15.01 12.86
C GLU A 139 5.12 15.74 13.56
N ALA A 140 4.83 16.41 14.67
CA ALA A 140 5.83 16.96 15.58
C ALA A 140 6.76 15.82 16.05
N GLY A 141 8.07 16.01 15.88
CA GLY A 141 9.07 14.95 16.05
C GLY A 141 9.57 14.34 14.74
N GLY A 142 9.02 14.75 13.58
CA GLY A 142 9.54 14.40 12.26
C GLY A 142 9.03 13.07 11.70
N MET A 143 8.15 12.37 12.43
CA MET A 143 7.53 11.13 11.97
C MET A 143 6.54 11.40 10.84
N TRP A 144 6.60 10.59 9.78
CA TRP A 144 5.65 10.66 8.68
C TRP A 144 4.52 9.64 8.86
N ARG A 145 3.29 10.08 8.61
CA ARG A 145 2.12 9.23 8.45
C ARG A 145 1.56 9.37 7.04
N SER A 146 1.08 8.26 6.50
CA SER A 146 0.48 8.19 5.17
C SER A 146 -0.95 7.71 5.27
N GLN A 147 -1.85 8.38 4.54
CA GLN A 147 -3.24 7.98 4.35
C GLN A 147 -3.52 7.90 2.86
N LEU A 148 -4.28 6.89 2.46
CA LEU A 148 -4.76 6.74 1.11
C LEU A 148 -6.26 7.02 1.09
N LEU A 149 -6.68 8.02 0.33
CA LEU A 149 -8.09 8.35 0.16
C LEU A 149 -8.52 8.03 -1.26
N HIS A 150 -9.73 7.54 -1.45
CA HIS A 150 -10.27 7.38 -2.80
C HIS A 150 -10.32 8.75 -3.50
N GLY A 151 -10.11 8.78 -4.82
CA GLY A 151 -10.04 10.02 -5.60
C GLY A 151 -11.33 10.86 -5.60
N SER A 152 -12.45 10.27 -5.16
CA SER A 152 -13.69 10.99 -4.92
C SER A 152 -13.69 11.82 -3.62
N ALA A 153 -12.71 11.64 -2.74
CA ALA A 153 -12.58 12.44 -1.52
C ALA A 153 -12.27 13.90 -1.88
N THR A 154 -13.04 14.81 -1.30
CA THR A 154 -12.91 16.27 -1.49
C THR A 154 -12.28 16.96 -0.29
N GLU A 155 -12.14 16.25 0.83
CA GLU A 155 -11.50 16.75 2.05
C GLU A 155 -10.82 15.63 2.84
N VAL A 156 -9.81 16.02 3.62
CA VAL A 156 -9.17 15.18 4.63
C VAL A 156 -9.04 15.95 5.93
N ARG A 157 -9.34 15.27 7.04
CA ARG A 157 -9.19 15.79 8.40
C ARG A 157 -7.88 15.34 8.99
N LEU A 158 -7.18 16.30 9.56
CA LEU A 158 -5.79 16.20 9.95
C LEU A 158 -5.68 16.63 11.41
N ALA A 159 -5.21 15.72 12.27
CA ALA A 159 -4.89 16.04 13.65
C ALA A 159 -3.57 16.81 13.70
N THR A 160 -3.54 17.93 14.43
CA THR A 160 -2.28 18.63 14.72
C THR A 160 -1.70 18.04 16.03
N PRO A 161 -0.39 17.80 16.11
CA PRO A 161 0.64 18.72 15.61
C PRO A 161 1.32 18.18 14.35
N ALA A 162 0.87 18.60 13.18
CA ALA A 162 1.61 18.39 11.95
C ALA A 162 2.09 19.71 11.41
N ASP A 163 3.31 19.73 10.88
CA ASP A 163 3.92 20.92 10.32
C ASP A 163 3.97 20.91 8.78
N ARG A 164 3.84 19.72 8.18
CA ARG A 164 3.85 19.51 6.74
C ARG A 164 2.74 18.58 6.31
N LEU A 165 2.12 18.94 5.20
CA LEU A 165 1.19 18.13 4.44
C LEU A 165 1.71 18.01 3.02
N VAL A 166 1.76 16.79 2.49
CA VAL A 166 2.07 16.52 1.09
C VAL A 166 0.93 15.69 0.52
N VAL A 167 0.32 16.16 -0.56
CA VAL A 167 -0.74 15.42 -1.26
C VAL A 167 -0.25 15.11 -2.67
N ARG A 168 -0.40 13.84 -3.08
CA ARG A 168 -0.14 13.39 -4.44
C ARG A 168 -1.39 12.75 -5.03
N PRO A 169 -1.85 13.18 -6.21
CA PRO A 169 -2.81 12.41 -6.98
C PRO A 169 -2.14 11.14 -7.49
N VAL A 170 -2.85 10.02 -7.48
CA VAL A 170 -2.40 8.74 -8.04
C VAL A 170 -3.49 8.22 -8.95
N ASP A 171 -3.12 7.80 -10.16
CA ASP A 171 -4.08 7.26 -11.12
C ASP A 171 -4.40 5.77 -10.89
N ARG A 172 -5.22 5.19 -11.77
CA ARG A 172 -5.64 3.77 -11.71
C ARG A 172 -4.51 2.77 -11.93
N ARG A 173 -3.36 3.21 -12.43
CA ARG A 173 -2.19 2.39 -12.75
C ARG A 173 -1.12 2.50 -11.66
N GLY A 174 -1.33 3.35 -10.64
CA GLY A 174 -0.35 3.61 -9.59
C GLY A 174 0.68 4.67 -9.96
N ILE A 175 0.49 5.43 -11.04
CA ILE A 175 1.38 6.53 -11.41
C ILE A 175 1.01 7.76 -10.58
N GLU A 176 2.01 8.30 -9.88
CA GLU A 176 1.87 9.52 -9.08
C GLU A 176 2.00 10.75 -9.97
N GLY A 177 1.11 11.72 -9.78
CA GLY A 177 1.21 13.04 -10.40
C GLY A 177 1.99 14.04 -9.53
N PRO A 178 1.99 15.33 -9.93
CA PRO A 178 2.71 16.38 -9.21
C PRO A 178 2.24 16.52 -7.76
N ALA A 179 3.20 16.54 -6.83
CA ALA A 179 2.93 16.70 -5.41
C ALA A 179 2.63 18.15 -5.04
N VAL A 180 1.66 18.36 -4.15
CA VAL A 180 1.41 19.64 -3.49
C VAL A 180 1.88 19.55 -2.05
N ALA A 181 2.92 20.32 -1.71
CA ALA A 181 3.45 20.39 -0.36
C ALA A 181 3.04 21.71 0.30
N MET A 182 2.49 21.63 1.51
CA MET A 182 2.03 22.78 2.28
C MET A 182 2.63 22.77 3.68
N ARG A 183 2.89 23.96 4.22
CA ARG A 183 3.07 24.13 5.67
C ARG A 183 1.69 24.10 6.31
N VAL A 184 1.54 23.21 7.27
CA VAL A 184 0.38 23.23 8.16
C VAL A 184 0.87 23.97 9.40
N SER A 185 0.47 25.23 9.56
CA SER A 185 0.91 26.00 10.72
C SER A 185 0.31 25.38 11.98
N ALA A 186 1.10 24.60 12.70
CA ALA A 186 0.91 24.42 14.14
C ALA A 186 1.07 25.81 14.80
N PRO A 187 0.30 26.12 15.86
CA PRO A 187 0.42 27.40 16.56
C PRO A 187 1.87 27.71 16.96
#